data_AF-A0A015MHH7-F1
#
_entry.id   AF-A0A015MHH7-F1
#
_cell.length_a   1.000
_cell.length_b   1.000
_cell.length_c   1.000
_cell.angle_alpha   90.00
_cell.angle_beta   90.00
_cell.angle_gamma   90.00
#
_symmetry.space_group_name_H-M   'P 1'
#
loop_
_entity.id
_entity.type
_entity.pdbx_description
1 polymer ?
#
loop_
_entity_poly.entity_id
_entity_poly.type
_entity_poly.pdbx_seq_one_letter_code
_entity_poly.pdbx_strand_id
1 'polypeptide(L)'
;MIMWEFTSGVPPFSDRKYDDIQLSLSICKGERPEIIENTPQCYIDLMKKCWNEDPLERPSALKVKNIIKNWIFNPEISDISDINEELKSNIMEFINASIQCNNLITESHPQVCHTSRLLSFTSKELNKILENEDTHVYYLSHSTSGKVNEIQESGSLRDCIIINEGM
;
A
#
# COMPACT_ATOMS: atom_id res chain seq x y z
N MET A 1 2.50 -0.60 4.27
CA MET A 1 1.17 -0.37 3.65
C MET A 1 0.22 0.33 4.61
N ILE A 2 -0.17 -0.27 5.74
CA ILE A 2 -1.06 0.39 6.72
C ILE A 2 -0.51 1.75 7.18
N MET A 3 0.78 1.82 7.53
CA MET A 3 1.42 3.09 7.90
C MET A 3 1.31 4.16 6.80
N TRP A 4 1.41 3.76 5.54
CA TRP A 4 1.28 4.67 4.41
C TRP A 4 -0.16 5.18 4.26
N GLU A 5 -1.13 4.29 4.37
CA GLU A 5 -2.57 4.62 4.32
C GLU A 5 -2.97 5.63 5.40
N PHE A 6 -2.38 5.53 6.60
CA PHE A 6 -2.57 6.55 7.64
C PHE A 6 -2.05 7.94 7.25
N THR A 7 -0.93 8.01 6.54
CA THR A 7 -0.35 9.28 6.11
C THR A 7 -1.03 9.88 4.89
N SER A 8 -1.50 9.02 3.97
CA SER A 8 -2.12 9.45 2.71
C SER A 8 -3.63 9.67 2.84
N GLY A 9 -4.27 9.05 3.84
CA GLY A 9 -5.73 9.02 3.98
C GLY A 9 -6.44 8.22 2.89
N VAL A 10 -5.69 7.54 2.01
CA VAL A 10 -6.22 6.77 0.89
C VAL A 10 -5.63 5.37 0.84
N PRO A 11 -6.37 4.37 0.33
CA PRO A 11 -5.83 3.03 0.14
C PRO A 11 -4.63 3.02 -0.81
N PRO A 12 -3.58 2.22 -0.52
CA PRO A 12 -2.40 2.15 -1.37
C PRO A 12 -2.75 1.59 -2.75
N PHE A 13 -2.30 2.28 -3.79
CA PHE A 13 -2.57 1.94 -5.19
C PHE A 13 -4.06 1.96 -5.56
N SER A 14 -4.85 2.81 -4.89
CA SER A 14 -6.30 2.99 -5.15
C SER A 14 -6.63 3.44 -6.58
N ASP A 15 -5.65 3.90 -7.34
CA ASP A 15 -5.75 4.25 -8.76
C ASP A 15 -5.73 3.01 -9.69
N ARG A 16 -5.45 1.81 -9.16
CA ARG A 16 -5.29 0.58 -9.93
C ARG A 16 -6.24 -0.53 -9.51
N LYS A 17 -6.46 -1.47 -10.42
CA LYS A 17 -7.22 -2.69 -10.21
C LYS A 17 -6.42 -3.70 -9.37
N TYR A 18 -6.99 -4.17 -8.26
CA TYR A 18 -6.26 -5.01 -7.29
C TYR A 18 -6.06 -6.46 -7.74
N ASP A 19 -6.95 -6.99 -8.57
CA ASP A 19 -6.86 -8.32 -9.17
C ASP A 19 -6.12 -8.34 -10.50
N ASP A 20 -5.41 -7.26 -10.82
CA ASP A 20 -4.49 -7.21 -11.94
C ASP A 20 -3.13 -7.79 -11.54
N ILE A 21 -2.66 -8.77 -12.33
CA ILE A 21 -1.34 -9.37 -12.15
C ILE A 21 -0.22 -8.34 -12.29
N GLN A 22 -0.44 -7.26 -13.06
CA GLN A 22 0.55 -6.20 -13.25
C GLN A 22 0.87 -5.46 -11.95
N LEU A 23 -0.14 -5.20 -11.11
CA LEU A 23 0.06 -4.57 -9.80
C LEU A 23 0.90 -5.48 -8.89
N SER A 24 0.62 -6.78 -8.91
CA SER A 24 1.41 -7.74 -8.11
C SER A 24 2.86 -7.84 -8.61
N LEU A 25 3.06 -7.88 -9.93
CA LEU A 25 4.40 -7.90 -10.54
C LEU A 25 5.20 -6.65 -10.18
N SER A 26 4.58 -5.48 -10.26
CA SER A 26 5.28 -4.22 -10.00
C SER A 26 5.68 -4.09 -8.52
N ILE A 27 4.82 -4.51 -7.58
CA ILE A 27 5.14 -4.59 -6.15
C ILE A 27 6.29 -5.58 -5.90
N CYS A 28 6.27 -6.74 -6.57
CA CYS A 28 7.35 -7.73 -6.49
C CYS A 28 8.69 -7.20 -7.01
N LYS A 29 8.69 -6.22 -7.92
CA LYS A 29 9.90 -5.51 -8.38
C LYS A 29 10.31 -4.32 -7.53
N GLY A 30 9.66 -4.13 -6.38
CA GLY A 30 9.99 -3.04 -5.47
C GLY A 30 9.20 -1.76 -5.70
N GLU A 31 8.16 -1.74 -6.53
CA GLU A 31 7.26 -0.58 -6.58
C GLU A 31 6.62 -0.37 -5.19
N ARG A 32 6.70 0.86 -4.68
CA ARG A 32 6.08 1.28 -3.42
C ARG A 32 5.32 2.59 -3.66
N PRO A 33 4.27 2.87 -2.87
CA PRO A 33 3.57 4.15 -2.94
C PRO A 33 4.51 5.34 -2.69
N GLU A 34 4.22 6.47 -3.33
CA GLU A 34 4.96 7.71 -3.16
C GLU A 34 4.87 8.23 -1.71
N ILE A 35 5.97 8.77 -1.19
CA ILE A 35 5.99 9.31 0.17
C ILE A 35 5.19 10.62 0.21
N ILE A 36 4.25 10.70 1.14
CA ILE A 36 3.41 11.88 1.32
C ILE A 36 4.25 13.03 1.89
N GLU A 37 4.15 14.20 1.26
CA GLU A 37 4.80 15.42 1.75
C GLU A 37 4.44 15.68 3.21
N ASN A 38 5.37 16.25 3.96
CA ASN A 38 5.24 16.54 5.40
C ASN A 38 5.10 15.31 6.31
N THR A 39 5.27 14.08 5.80
CA THR A 39 5.40 12.89 6.66
C THR A 39 6.72 12.98 7.46
N PRO A 40 6.69 12.82 8.79
CA PRO A 40 7.91 12.79 9.63
C PRO A 40 8.93 11.76 9.14
N GLN A 41 10.21 12.13 9.12
CA GLN A 41 11.29 11.30 8.57
C GLN A 41 11.44 9.99 9.34
N CYS A 42 11.35 10.02 10.67
CA CYS A 42 11.40 8.83 11.51
C CYS A 42 10.26 7.83 11.18
N TYR A 43 9.09 8.34 10.78
CA TYR A 43 7.95 7.54 10.34
C TYR A 43 8.19 6.96 8.95
N ILE A 44 8.73 7.75 8.01
CA ILE A 44 9.16 7.29 6.68
C ILE A 44 10.17 6.15 6.80
N ASP A 45 11.16 6.30 7.67
CA ASP A 45 12.23 5.31 7.83
C ASP A 45 11.69 4.00 8.42
N LEU A 46 10.81 4.08 9.43
CA LEU A 46 10.13 2.91 9.97
C LEU A 46 9.23 2.24 8.93
N MET A 47 8.44 3.03 8.19
CA MET A 47 7.59 2.54 7.11
C MET A 47 8.41 1.84 6.02
N LYS A 48 9.57 2.39 5.67
CA LYS A 48 10.50 1.80 4.70
C LYS A 48 11.08 0.48 5.16
N LYS A 49 11.45 0.37 6.44
CA LYS A 49 11.89 -0.91 7.02
C LYS A 49 10.78 -1.96 6.99
N CYS A 50 9.53 -1.58 7.25
CA CYS A 50 8.39 -2.50 7.26
C CYS A 50 8.07 -3.15 5.89
N TRP A 51 8.38 -2.48 4.78
CA TRP A 51 8.14 -3.01 3.43
C TRP A 51 9.43 -3.29 2.64
N ASN A 52 10.54 -3.50 3.35
CA ASN A 52 11.82 -3.87 2.75
C ASN A 52 11.65 -5.11 1.87
N GLU A 53 12.34 -5.16 0.74
CA GLU A 53 12.32 -6.30 -0.17
C GLU A 53 12.84 -7.55 0.54
N ASP A 54 13.94 -7.45 1.27
CA ASP A 54 14.45 -8.52 2.12
C ASP A 54 13.56 -8.68 3.36
N PRO A 55 12.88 -9.83 3.54
CA PRO A 55 12.08 -10.09 4.73
C PRO A 55 12.87 -10.09 6.03
N LEU A 56 14.19 -10.38 6.00
CA LEU A 56 15.05 -10.41 7.19
C LEU A 56 15.35 -9.01 7.72
N GLU A 57 15.33 -8.01 6.86
CA GLU A 57 15.49 -6.60 7.22
C GLU A 57 14.20 -5.98 7.78
N ARG A 58 13.06 -6.69 7.71
CA ARG A 58 11.80 -6.20 8.24
C ARG A 58 11.78 -6.32 9.77
N PRO A 59 11.36 -5.27 10.49
CA PRO A 59 11.21 -5.33 11.93
C PRO A 59 10.03 -6.25 12.31
N SER A 60 10.15 -6.92 13.46
CA SER A 60 9.01 -7.64 14.02
C SER A 60 7.88 -6.69 14.41
N ALA A 61 6.63 -7.17 14.38
CA ALA A 61 5.48 -6.38 14.81
C ALA A 61 5.64 -5.86 16.26
N LEU A 62 6.28 -6.63 17.14
CA LEU A 62 6.61 -6.19 18.50
C LEU A 62 7.56 -5.00 18.51
N LYS A 63 8.59 -5.01 17.65
CA LYS A 63 9.55 -3.90 17.52
C LYS A 63 8.85 -2.65 16.99
N VAL A 64 8.03 -2.79 15.95
CA VAL A 64 7.22 -1.68 15.40
C VAL A 64 6.31 -1.08 16.47
N LYS A 65 5.58 -1.93 17.21
CA LYS A 65 4.71 -1.50 18.32
C LYS A 65 5.49 -0.72 19.37
N ASN A 66 6.67 -1.19 19.78
CA ASN A 66 7.47 -0.53 20.81
C ASN A 66 8.00 0.83 20.33
N ILE A 67 8.45 0.94 19.07
CA ILE A 67 8.89 2.21 18.48
C ILE A 67 7.74 3.23 18.48
N ILE A 68 6.58 2.84 17.94
CA ILE A 68 5.41 3.72 17.88
C ILE A 68 4.93 4.07 19.29
N LYS A 69 4.93 3.11 20.22
CA LYS A 69 4.59 3.37 21.62
C LYS A 69 5.51 4.44 22.20
N ASN A 70 6.82 4.35 22.00
CA ASN A 70 7.77 5.34 22.54
C ASN A 70 7.54 6.75 21.98
N TRP A 71 7.07 6.89 20.74
CA TRP A 71 6.71 8.18 20.16
C TRP A 71 5.44 8.80 20.77
N ILE A 72 4.44 7.97 21.12
CA ILE A 72 3.13 8.45 21.60
C ILE A 72 3.06 8.51 23.13
N PHE A 73 3.53 7.46 23.78
CA PHE A 73 3.43 7.20 25.22
C PHE A 73 4.75 6.59 25.70
N ASN A 74 5.56 7.36 26.40
CA ASN A 74 6.67 6.77 27.12
C ASN A 74 6.36 6.73 28.63
N PRO A 75 5.85 5.59 29.13
CA PRO A 75 5.46 5.46 30.53
C PRO A 75 6.66 5.41 31.50
N GLU A 76 7.89 5.30 30.99
CA GLU A 76 9.11 5.28 31.83
C GLU A 76 9.79 6.66 31.97
N ILE A 77 9.26 7.69 31.29
CA ILE A 77 9.73 9.07 31.49
C ILE A 77 9.01 9.64 32.70
N SER A 78 9.69 9.67 33.84
CA SER A 78 9.33 10.57 34.94
C SER A 78 9.73 12.01 34.66
N ASP A 79 10.80 12.22 33.87
CA ASP A 79 11.35 13.54 33.54
C ASP A 79 11.89 13.60 32.10
N ILE A 80 11.71 14.74 31.42
CA ILE A 80 12.08 14.97 30.01
C ILE A 80 13.58 14.76 29.76
N SER A 81 14.41 14.87 30.81
CA SER A 81 15.86 14.60 30.76
C SER A 81 16.23 13.14 30.47
N ASP A 82 15.32 12.19 30.70
CA ASP A 82 15.58 10.75 30.51
C ASP A 82 15.36 10.29 29.05
N ILE A 83 14.91 11.21 28.19
CA ILE A 83 14.71 10.97 26.77
C ILE A 83 16.06 11.03 26.05
N ASN A 84 16.44 9.98 25.34
CA ASN A 84 17.61 10.06 24.48
C ASN A 84 17.38 11.05 23.32
N GLU A 85 18.44 11.66 22.80
CA GLU A 85 18.33 12.71 21.78
C GLU A 85 17.66 12.22 20.48
N GLU A 86 17.79 10.93 20.13
CA GLU A 86 17.10 10.34 18.97
C GLU A 86 15.58 10.35 19.14
N LEU A 87 15.08 9.89 20.28
CA LEU A 87 13.65 9.87 20.59
C LEU A 87 13.08 11.29 20.65
N LYS A 88 13.83 12.22 21.25
CA LYS A 88 13.46 13.64 21.29
C LYS A 88 13.38 14.24 19.87
N SER A 89 14.37 13.96 19.02
CA SER A 89 14.36 14.39 17.61
C SER A 89 13.15 13.84 16.88
N ASN A 90 12.89 12.53 17.00
CA ASN A 90 11.74 11.87 16.38
C ASN A 90 10.41 12.53 16.80
N ILE A 91 10.22 12.80 18.10
CA ILE A 91 9.01 13.47 18.61
C ILE A 91 8.89 14.89 18.04
N MET A 92 9.99 15.64 17.96
CA MET A 92 9.98 16.99 17.39
C MET A 92 9.63 17.00 15.90
N GLU A 93 9.97 15.97 15.13
CA GLU A 93 9.52 15.84 13.74
C GLU A 93 7.99 15.77 13.64
N PHE A 94 7.32 15.03 14.55
CA PHE A 94 5.85 14.99 14.58
C PHE A 94 5.23 16.31 15.02
N ILE A 95 5.84 17.03 15.98
CA ILE A 95 5.33 18.34 16.45
C ILE A 95 5.46 19.40 15.35
N ASN A 96 6.55 19.35 14.58
CA ASN A 96 6.83 20.31 13.52
C ASN A 96 6.15 19.96 12.19
N ALA A 97 5.66 18.72 12.03
CA ALA A 97 4.91 18.33 10.85
C ALA A 97 3.60 19.12 10.78
N SER A 98 3.38 19.83 9.68
CA SER A 98 2.12 20.51 9.43
C SER A 98 0.97 19.50 9.36
N ILE A 99 -0.17 19.81 9.99
CA ILE A 99 -1.43 19.07 9.83
C ILE A 99 -2.01 19.40 8.45
N GLN A 100 -1.30 19.03 7.39
CA GLN A 100 -1.82 19.06 6.05
C GLN A 100 -2.10 17.61 5.70
N CYS A 101 -3.33 17.17 5.99
CA CYS A 101 -3.86 16.01 5.31
C CYS A 101 -3.88 16.38 3.84
N ASN A 102 -2.90 15.91 3.08
CA ASN A 102 -2.95 15.99 1.64
C ASN A 102 -4.19 15.21 1.26
N ASN A 103 -5.29 15.92 0.98
CA ASN A 103 -6.45 15.34 0.33
C ASN A 103 -5.96 14.99 -1.07
N LEU A 104 -5.24 13.88 -1.20
CA LEU A 104 -4.97 13.24 -2.46
C LEU A 104 -6.34 12.82 -2.96
N ILE A 105 -6.94 13.68 -3.78
CA ILE A 105 -8.13 13.32 -4.54
C ILE A 105 -7.63 12.35 -5.61
N THR A 106 -7.44 11.10 -5.22
CA THR A 106 -7.28 10.00 -6.17
C THR A 106 -8.67 9.50 -6.48
N GLU A 107 -9.10 9.63 -7.74
CA GLU A 107 -10.27 8.91 -8.22
C GLU A 107 -9.98 7.42 -8.06
N SER A 108 -10.62 6.81 -7.07
CA SER A 108 -10.48 5.39 -6.80
C SER A 108 -10.95 4.60 -8.03
N HIS A 109 -10.15 3.62 -8.46
CA HIS A 109 -10.52 2.78 -9.59
C HIS A 109 -11.81 2.01 -9.25
N PRO A 110 -12.81 1.90 -10.15
CA PRO A 110 -14.11 1.29 -9.84
C PRO A 110 -14.06 -0.16 -9.35
N GLN A 111 -12.93 -0.84 -9.56
CA GLN A 111 -12.68 -2.23 -9.17
C GLN A 111 -11.72 -2.36 -7.98
N VAL A 112 -11.49 -1.29 -7.22
CA VAL A 112 -10.83 -1.37 -5.92
C VAL A 112 -11.74 -2.13 -4.95
N CYS A 113 -11.21 -3.18 -4.33
CA CYS A 113 -11.93 -4.02 -3.37
C CYS A 113 -11.13 -4.10 -2.07
N HIS A 114 -11.72 -3.63 -0.97
CA HIS A 114 -11.08 -3.63 0.36
C HIS A 114 -11.41 -4.89 1.17
N THR A 115 -12.25 -5.78 0.62
CA THR A 115 -12.53 -7.08 1.23
C THR A 115 -11.60 -8.13 0.65
N SER A 116 -11.33 -9.17 1.46
CA SER A 116 -10.55 -10.32 1.03
C SER A 116 -11.17 -10.93 -0.22
N ARG A 117 -10.36 -11.10 -1.27
CA ARG A 117 -10.79 -11.65 -2.54
C ARG A 117 -9.72 -12.58 -3.09
N LEU A 118 -10.16 -13.64 -3.76
CA LEU A 118 -9.24 -14.52 -4.48
C LEU A 118 -8.66 -13.77 -5.70
N LEU A 119 -7.33 -13.86 -5.86
CA LEU A 119 -6.64 -13.38 -7.06
C LEU A 119 -6.92 -14.34 -8.23
N SER A 120 -6.98 -13.80 -9.44
CA SER A 120 -7.19 -14.59 -10.66
C SER A 120 -5.97 -15.40 -11.08
N PHE A 121 -4.85 -15.25 -10.37
CA PHE A 121 -3.56 -15.87 -10.66
C PHE A 121 -2.92 -16.43 -9.38
N THR A 122 -1.97 -17.34 -9.58
CA THR A 122 -1.20 -17.99 -8.50
C THR A 122 0.18 -17.37 -8.34
N SER A 123 0.81 -17.60 -7.18
CA SER A 123 2.21 -17.22 -6.95
C SER A 123 3.18 -17.93 -7.91
N LYS A 124 2.85 -19.15 -8.36
CA LYS A 124 3.64 -19.90 -9.34
C LYS A 124 3.65 -19.21 -10.71
N GLU A 125 2.51 -18.70 -11.15
CA GLU A 125 2.40 -17.94 -12.40
C GLU A 125 3.18 -16.63 -12.32
N LEU A 126 3.05 -15.90 -11.20
CA LEU A 126 3.83 -14.70 -10.91
C LEU A 126 5.35 -14.96 -10.98
N ASN A 127 5.83 -15.97 -10.26
CA ASN A 127 7.27 -16.31 -10.22
C ASN A 127 7.79 -16.68 -11.61
N LYS A 128 7.02 -17.43 -12.40
CA LYS A 128 7.38 -17.77 -13.78
C LYS A 128 7.57 -16.53 -14.65
N ILE A 129 6.76 -15.48 -14.45
CA ILE A 129 6.89 -14.22 -15.18
C ILE A 129 8.11 -13.43 -14.70
N LEU A 130 8.38 -13.43 -13.39
CA LEU A 130 9.54 -12.75 -12.80
C LEU A 130 10.88 -13.37 -13.23
N GLU A 131 10.92 -14.69 -13.44
CA GLU A 131 12.11 -15.42 -13.88
C GLU A 131 12.44 -15.26 -15.37
N ASN A 132 11.49 -14.81 -16.20
CA ASN A 132 11.68 -14.68 -17.65
C ASN A 132 11.70 -13.21 -18.09
N GLU A 133 12.90 -12.63 -18.24
CA GLU A 133 13.11 -11.23 -18.66
C GLU A 133 12.39 -10.88 -19.98
N ASP A 134 12.33 -11.81 -20.94
CA ASP A 134 11.71 -11.60 -22.25
C ASP A 134 10.17 -11.57 -22.23
N THR A 135 9.54 -12.37 -21.35
CA THR A 135 8.07 -12.38 -21.20
C THR A 135 7.59 -11.10 -20.50
N HIS A 136 8.49 -10.49 -19.73
CA HIS A 136 8.23 -9.30 -18.95
C HIS A 136 7.85 -8.09 -19.83
N VAL A 137 8.56 -7.90 -20.94
CA VAL A 137 8.31 -6.83 -21.92
C VAL A 137 7.00 -7.06 -22.68
N TYR A 138 6.67 -8.33 -22.97
CA TYR A 138 5.44 -8.69 -23.68
C TYR A 138 4.18 -8.32 -22.88
N TYR A 139 4.13 -8.63 -21.59
CA TYR A 139 2.98 -8.30 -20.75
C TYR A 139 2.87 -6.80 -20.43
N LEU A 140 4.01 -6.10 -20.28
CA LEU A 140 4.06 -4.63 -20.11
C LEU A 140 3.58 -3.88 -21.37
N SER A 141 3.93 -4.36 -22.57
CA SER A 141 3.55 -3.73 -23.84
C SER A 141 2.06 -3.92 -24.19
N HIS A 142 1.46 -5.06 -23.84
CA HIS A 142 0.03 -5.29 -24.11
C HIS A 142 -0.91 -4.52 -23.16
N SER A 143 -0.41 -4.04 -22.03
CA SER A 143 -1.20 -3.31 -21.02
C SER A 143 -1.20 -1.78 -21.24
N THR A 144 -0.23 -1.25 -22.00
CA THR A 144 -0.11 0.19 -22.30
C THR A 144 -0.88 0.63 -23.55
N SER A 145 -1.37 -0.33 -24.37
CA SER A 145 -2.12 -0.07 -25.61
C SER A 145 -3.65 0.10 -25.40
N GLY A 146 -4.16 -0.07 -24.17
CA GLY A 146 -5.60 -0.04 -23.87
C GLY A 146 -6.28 1.34 -23.80
N LYS A 147 -5.75 2.36 -24.49
CA LYS A 147 -6.42 3.66 -24.66
C LYS A 147 -6.59 4.02 -26.15
N VAL A 148 -7.50 3.34 -26.87
CA VAL A 148 -8.33 3.93 -27.95
C VAL A 148 -9.60 3.06 -28.11
N ASN A 149 -10.75 3.73 -28.21
CA ASN A 149 -12.14 3.28 -28.41
C ASN A 149 -12.36 2.06 -29.35
N GLU A 150 -13.39 1.23 -29.11
CA GLU A 150 -14.74 1.33 -29.70
C GLU A 150 -15.65 0.16 -29.29
N ILE A 151 -16.96 0.41 -29.35
CA ILE A 151 -18.10 -0.43 -28.95
C ILE A 151 -18.35 -1.56 -29.96
N GLN A 152 -18.61 -2.79 -29.49
CA GLN A 152 -19.64 -3.63 -30.14
C GLN A 152 -20.21 -4.71 -29.20
N GLU A 153 -21.54 -4.69 -29.07
CA GLU A 153 -22.36 -5.68 -28.38
C GLU A 153 -22.27 -7.08 -29.04
N SER A 154 -22.32 -8.14 -28.21
CA SER A 154 -23.36 -9.19 -28.28
C SER A 154 -23.07 -10.33 -27.29
N GLY A 155 -24.11 -10.87 -26.65
CA GLY A 155 -24.07 -12.21 -26.04
C GLY A 155 -24.36 -12.30 -24.54
N SER A 156 -25.65 -12.30 -24.19
CA SER A 156 -26.29 -12.54 -22.89
C SER A 156 -25.82 -13.78 -22.09
N LEU A 157 -25.76 -13.65 -20.76
CA LEU A 157 -26.46 -14.49 -19.74
C LEU A 157 -26.09 -13.93 -18.35
N ARG A 158 -26.87 -12.99 -17.78
CA ARG A 158 -27.95 -13.23 -16.80
C ARG A 158 -27.66 -14.37 -15.81
N ASP A 159 -27.49 -13.97 -14.55
CA ASP A 159 -27.86 -14.60 -13.26
C ASP A 159 -26.77 -14.21 -12.25
N CYS A 160 -27.00 -13.34 -11.26
CA CYS A 160 -27.88 -13.57 -10.11
C CYS A 160 -28.43 -12.24 -9.56
N ILE A 161 -29.75 -12.07 -9.64
CA ILE A 161 -30.50 -11.24 -8.69
C ILE A 161 -30.92 -12.19 -7.57
N ILE A 162 -30.39 -12.01 -6.35
CA ILE A 162 -30.98 -12.65 -5.17
C ILE A 162 -32.07 -11.71 -4.64
N ILE A 163 -33.29 -12.21 -4.69
CA ILE A 163 -34.50 -11.61 -4.13
C ILE A 163 -34.44 -11.87 -2.61
N ASN A 164 -34.44 -10.80 -1.82
CA ASN A 164 -34.77 -10.89 -0.39
C ASN A 164 -36.29 -10.72 -0.25
N GLU A 165 -37.00 -11.79 0.12
CA GLU A 165 -38.25 -11.67 0.86
C GLU A 165 -38.09 -12.39 2.20
N GLY A 166 -38.47 -11.69 3.26
CA GLY A 166 -38.29 -12.12 4.64
C GLY A 166 -39.38 -13.06 5.13
N MET A 167 -39.16 -13.52 6.36
CA MET A 167 -40.21 -13.86 7.31
C MET A 167 -39.69 -13.58 8.73
#